data_AF-A0A6J4TZB3-F1
#
_entry.id   AF-A0A6J4TZB3-F1
#
_cell.length_a   1.000
_cell.length_b   1.000
_cell.length_c   1.000
_cell.angle_alpha   90.00
_cell.angle_beta   90.00
_cell.angle_gamma   90.00
#
_symmetry.space_group_name_H-M   'P 1'
#
loop_
_entity.id
_entity.type
_entity.pdbx_description
1 polymer ?
#
loop_
_entity_poly.entity_id
_entity_poly.type
_entity_poly.pdbx_seq_one_letter_code
_entity_poly.pdbx_strand_id
1 'polypeptide(L)' 'MTRLTEALQTLGLKGEINLSGRWVRIQGGRFSVYVAEADWNAGYYTWCDDREERAVEFYLDPTEAIRAGLQRAA' A
#
# COMPACT_ATOMS: atom_id res chain seq x y z
N MET A 1 -12.38 5.80 -9.74
CA MET A 1 -11.11 5.13 -9.37
C MET A 1 -10.61 5.84 -8.13
N THR A 2 -10.07 5.12 -7.13
CA THR A 2 -9.51 5.77 -5.92
C THR A 2 -8.09 6.27 -6.23
N ARG A 3 -7.63 7.25 -5.46
CA ARG A 3 -6.24 7.75 -5.56
C ARG A 3 -5.20 6.63 -5.34
N LEU A 4 -5.54 5.65 -4.50
CA LEU A 4 -4.71 4.46 -4.28
C LEU A 4 -4.61 3.57 -5.53
N THR A 5 -5.73 3.36 -6.22
CA THR A 5 -5.76 2.57 -7.47
C THR A 5 -5.00 3.29 -8.58
N GLU A 6 -5.15 4.61 -8.68
CA GLU A 6 -4.41 5.45 -9.62
C GLU A 6 -2.90 5.37 -9.36
N ALA A 7 -2.47 5.50 -8.10
CA ALA A 7 -1.06 5.39 -7.73
C ALA A 7 -0.46 4.04 -8.13
N LEU A 8 -1.18 2.93 -7.89
CA LEU A 8 -0.73 1.59 -8.29
C LEU A 8 -0.51 1.50 -9.81
N GLN A 9 -1.44 2.04 -10.61
CA GLN A 9 -1.36 2.06 -12.07
C GLN A 9 -0.24 2.97 -12.58
N THR A 10 -0.10 4.17 -12.01
CA THR A 10 0.97 5.11 -12.36
C THR A 10 2.36 4.53 -12.08
N LEU A 11 2.50 3.74 -11.01
CA LEU A 11 3.72 3.03 -10.69
C LEU A 11 3.96 1.79 -11.56
N GLY A 12 3.01 1.40 -12.43
CA GLY A 12 3.09 0.22 -13.27
C GLY A 12 3.12 -1.09 -12.47
N LEU A 13 2.61 -1.07 -11.23
CA LEU A 13 2.63 -2.21 -10.33
C LEU A 13 1.42 -3.11 -10.55
N LYS A 14 1.64 -4.41 -10.41
CA LYS A 14 0.56 -5.40 -10.33
C LYS A 14 0.23 -5.66 -8.87
N GLY A 15 -1.05 -5.66 -8.54
CA GLY A 15 -1.53 -5.93 -7.19
C GLY A 15 -3.00 -6.34 -7.20
N GLU A 16 -3.41 -6.97 -6.10
CA GLU A 16 -4.82 -7.20 -5.81
C GLU A 16 -5.42 -5.88 -5.31
N ILE A 17 -6.54 -5.48 -5.89
CA ILE A 17 -7.30 -4.30 -5.48
C ILE A 17 -8.63 -4.78 -4.96
N ASN A 18 -9.02 -4.29 -3.80
CA ASN A 18 -10.32 -4.65 -3.25
C ASN A 18 -11.47 -4.02 -4.06
N LEU A 19 -12.69 -4.52 -3.88
CA LEU A 19 -13.85 -4.05 -4.64
C LEU A 19 -14.13 -2.55 -4.52
N SER A 20 -13.81 -1.92 -3.40
CA SER A 20 -13.98 -0.48 -3.22
C SER A 20 -12.78 0.37 -3.65
N GLY A 21 -11.67 -0.25 -4.05
CA GLY A 21 -10.40 0.43 -4.35
C GLY A 21 -9.70 1.06 -3.15
N ARG A 22 -10.19 0.84 -1.92
CA ARG A 22 -9.67 1.43 -0.68
C ARG A 22 -8.52 0.66 -0.07
N TRP A 23 -8.24 -0.57 -0.50
CA TRP A 23 -7.01 -1.24 -0.14
C TRP A 23 -6.43 -2.00 -1.31
N VAL A 24 -5.11 -2.13 -1.31
CA VAL A 24 -4.35 -2.90 -2.29
C VAL A 24 -3.38 -3.82 -1.57
N ARG A 25 -3.14 -4.99 -2.17
CA ARG A 25 -2.05 -5.89 -1.80
C ARG A 25 -1.11 -6.04 -2.97
N ILE A 26 0.18 -5.86 -2.71
CA ILE A 26 1.25 -5.87 -3.71
C ILE A 26 2.26 -6.92 -3.27
N GLN A 27 2.75 -7.73 -4.20
CA GLN A 27 3.84 -8.64 -3.91
C GLN A 27 5.17 -7.88 -3.95
N GLY A 28 5.81 -7.73 -2.79
CA GLY A 28 7.19 -7.25 -2.68
C GLY A 28 8.21 -8.35 -2.97
N GLY A 29 9.49 -8.06 -2.77
CA GLY A 29 10.57 -9.01 -3.00
C GLY A 29 10.48 -10.25 -2.11
N ARG A 30 10.35 -10.04 -0.80
CA ARG A 30 10.27 -11.07 0.25
C ARG A 30 8.88 -11.24 0.83
N PHE A 31 8.14 -10.14 1.00
CA PHE A 31 6.86 -10.13 1.70
C PHE A 31 5.74 -9.47 0.87
N SER A 32 4.49 -9.81 1.18
CA SER A 32 3.35 -9.03 0.68
C SER A 32 3.28 -7.69 1.41
N VAL A 33 2.96 -6.64 0.65
CA VAL A 33 2.74 -5.27 1.12
C VAL A 33 1.26 -4.96 1.02
N TYR A 34 0.72 -4.33 2.04
CA TYR A 34 -0.67 -3.92 2.12
C TYR A 34 -0.73 -2.42 2.30
N VAL A 35 -1.58 -1.76 1.52
CA VAL A 35 -1.85 -0.34 1.68
C VAL A 35 -3.35 -0.14 1.76
N ALA A 36 -3.82 0.57 2.80
CA ALA A 36 -5.23 0.86 3.01
C ALA A 36 -5.45 2.35 3.19
N GLU A 37 -6.43 2.88 2.48
CA GLU A 37 -6.91 4.26 2.59
C GLU A 37 -7.66 4.45 3.91
N ALA A 38 -7.17 5.38 4.72
CA ALA A 38 -7.82 5.81 5.95
C ALA A 38 -9.18 6.42 5.66
N ASP A 39 -10.06 6.40 6.66
CA ASP A 39 -11.37 7.02 6.55
C ASP A 39 -11.29 8.51 6.25
N TRP A 40 -12.28 9.00 5.50
CA TRP A 40 -12.47 10.42 5.18
C TRP A 40 -11.31 11.03 4.39
N ASN A 41 -10.65 10.20 3.56
CA ASN A 41 -9.49 10.57 2.74
C ASN A 41 -8.33 11.15 3.58
N ALA A 42 -8.21 10.73 4.84
CA ALA A 42 -7.22 11.29 5.76
C ALA A 42 -5.78 10.90 5.40
N GLY A 43 -5.58 9.80 4.67
CA GLY A 43 -4.26 9.29 4.28
C GLY A 43 -4.29 7.79 4.02
N TYR A 44 -3.14 7.15 4.20
CA TYR A 44 -2.91 5.75 3.84
C TYR A 44 -2.04 5.07 4.88
N TYR A 45 -2.48 3.91 5.32
CA TYR A 45 -1.71 3.01 6.16
C TYR A 45 -0.97 2.00 5.28
N THR A 46 0.28 1.70 5.60
CA THR A 46 1.09 0.69 4.91
C THR A 46 1.72 -0.28 5.91
N TRP A 47 1.75 -1.56 5.57
CA TRP A 47 2.40 -2.62 6.36
C TRP A 47 2.78 -3.82 5.48
N CYS A 48 3.63 -4.71 5.99
CA CYS A 48 4.03 -5.95 5.32
C CYS A 48 3.80 -7.18 6.21
N ASP A 49 3.87 -8.38 5.62
CA ASP A 49 3.72 -9.67 6.34
C ASP A 49 4.95 -10.07 7.19
N ASP A 50 5.98 -9.22 7.28
CA ASP A 50 7.13 -9.51 8.12
C ASP A 50 6.72 -9.55 9.60
N ARG A 51 7.01 -10.68 10.27
CA ARG A 51 6.68 -10.90 11.68
C ARG A 51 7.49 -9.99 12.61
N GLU A 52 8.69 -9.58 12.22
CA GLU A 52 9.54 -8.69 13.02
C GLU A 52 9.22 -7.22 12.74
N GLU A 53 8.64 -6.92 11.57
CA GLU A 53 8.41 -5.58 11.06
C GLU A 53 6.91 -5.19 11.10
N ARG A 54 6.24 -5.47 12.23
CA ARG A 54 4.79 -5.19 12.43
C ARG A 54 4.42 -3.70 12.52
N ALA A 55 5.31 -2.79 12.19
CA ALA A 55 5.01 -1.36 12.23
C ALA A 55 4.09 -0.99 11.07
N VAL A 56 2.85 -0.61 11.41
CA VAL A 56 1.96 0.11 10.50
C VAL A 56 2.44 1.56 10.43
N GLU A 57 2.70 2.04 9.23
CA GLU A 57 3.09 3.44 8.99
C GLU A 57 1.99 4.20 8.28
N PHE A 58 1.94 5.51 8.49
CA PHE A 58 0.90 6.39 7.95
C PHE A 58 1.51 7.46 7.05
N TYR A 59 0.87 7.67 5.89
CA TYR A 59 1.30 8.61 4.86
C TYR A 59 0.11 9.40 4.32
N LEU A 60 0.35 10.63 3.88
CA LEU A 60 -0.66 11.46 3.23
C LEU A 60 -0.78 11.17 1.72
N ASP A 61 0.28 10.64 1.13
CA ASP A 61 0.35 10.31 -0.29
C ASP A 61 0.34 8.78 -0.52
N PRO A 62 -0.51 8.26 -1.43
CA PRO A 62 -0.59 6.83 -1.68
C PRO A 62 0.66 6.27 -2.37
N THR A 63 1.36 7.07 -3.18
CA THR A 63 2.60 6.66 -3.83
C THR A 63 3.71 6.47 -2.80
N GLU A 64 3.79 7.38 -1.82
CA GLU A 64 4.73 7.25 -0.70
C GLU A 64 4.44 6.00 0.13
N ALA A 65 3.17 5.76 0.48
CA ALA A 65 2.76 4.58 1.24
C ALA A 65 3.14 3.27 0.54
N ILE A 66 2.91 3.19 -0.78
CA ILE A 66 3.27 2.02 -1.60
C ILE A 66 4.79 1.84 -1.64
N ARG A 67 5.56 2.91 -1.89
CA ARG A 67 7.01 2.84 -1.98
C ARG A 67 7.66 2.42 -0.67
N ALA A 68 7.21 2.99 0.45
CA ALA A 68 7.70 2.64 1.78
C ALA A 68 7.48 1.15 2.09
N GLY A 69 6.27 0.65 1.83
CA GLY A 69 5.97 -0.77 2.00
C GLY A 69 6.83 -1.68 1.11
N LEU A 70 7.02 -1.32 -0.16
CA LEU A 70 7.86 -2.09 -1.08
C LEU A 70 9.34 -2.08 -0.69
N GLN A 71 9.86 -0.95 -0.22
CA GLN A 71 11.25 -0.84 0.25
C GLN A 71 11.50 -1.76 1.45
N ARG A 72 10.52 -1.84 2.35
CA ARG A 72 10.57 -2.72 3.53
C ARG A 72 10.40 -4.19 3.17
N ALA A 73 9.63 -4.49 2.13
CA ALA A 73 9.44 -5.86 1.65
C ALA A 73 10.52 -6.36 0.66
N ALA A 74 11.62 -5.63 0.46
CA ALA A 74 12.72 -5.99 -0.47
C ALA A 74 13.68 -7.06 0.10
#